data_AF-A0A023FCV3-F1
#
_entry.id   AF-A0A023FCV3-F1
#
_cell.length_a   1.000
_cell.length_b   1.000
_cell.length_c   1.000
_cell.angle_alpha   90.00
_cell.angle_beta   90.00
_cell.angle_gamma   90.00
#
_symmetry.space_group_name_H-M   'P 1'
#
loop_
_entity.id
_entity.type
_entity.pdbx_description
1 polymer ?
#
loop_
_entity_poly.entity_id
_entity_poly.type
_entity_poly.pdbx_seq_one_letter_code
_entity_poly.pdbx_strand_id
1 'polypeptide(L)' 'VFSVVVIAVFLCMLDKHVVGEVGCRDPCPLKYEPVCGFNGNEYVLFNNDCELERANSCNNRGHFNVFEGDCPTRQPFTP' A
#
# COMPACT_ATOMS: atom_id res chain seq x y z
N VAL A 1 -7.37 4.35 -39.57
CA VAL A 1 -7.23 5.45 -38.57
C VAL A 1 -8.20 5.30 -37.41
N PHE A 2 -9.53 5.25 -37.64
CA PHE A 2 -10.54 5.02 -36.59
C PHE A 2 -10.30 3.74 -35.78
N SER A 3 -9.95 2.64 -36.45
CA SER A 3 -9.66 1.36 -35.80
C SER A 3 -8.44 1.39 -34.88
N VAL A 4 -7.43 2.20 -35.21
CA VAL A 4 -6.20 2.32 -34.38
C VAL A 4 -6.51 3.05 -33.09
N VAL A 5 -7.35 4.10 -33.15
CA VAL A 5 -7.79 4.85 -31.97
C VAL A 5 -8.65 3.98 -31.07
N VAL A 6 -9.57 3.19 -31.63
CA VAL A 6 -10.40 2.25 -30.85
C VAL A 6 -9.55 1.19 -30.18
N ILE A 7 -8.60 0.56 -30.91
CA ILE A 7 -7.68 -0.43 -30.33
C ILE A 7 -6.83 0.20 -29.22
N ALA A 8 -6.28 1.40 -29.42
CA ALA A 8 -5.50 2.09 -28.40
C ALA A 8 -6.34 2.40 -27.15
N VAL A 9 -7.60 2.85 -27.31
CA VAL A 9 -8.50 3.08 -26.17
C VAL A 9 -8.85 1.78 -25.46
N PHE A 10 -9.15 0.69 -26.20
CA PHE A 10 -9.40 -0.62 -25.59
C PHE A 10 -8.18 -1.15 -24.84
N LEU A 11 -6.98 -1.04 -25.42
CA LEU A 11 -5.74 -1.41 -24.75
C LEU A 11 -5.51 -0.56 -23.49
N CYS A 12 -5.67 0.77 -23.56
CA CYS A 12 -5.59 1.64 -22.37
C CYS A 12 -6.63 1.33 -21.28
N MET A 13 -7.82 0.83 -21.65
CA MET A 13 -8.84 0.39 -20.70
C MET A 13 -8.53 -0.99 -20.11
N LEU A 14 -7.77 -1.83 -20.81
CA LEU A 14 -7.25 -3.11 -20.33
C LEU A 14 -5.97 -2.96 -19.49
N ASP A 15 -5.17 -1.91 -19.74
CA ASP A 15 -3.98 -1.51 -18.97
C ASP A 15 -4.33 -0.83 -17.63
N LYS A 16 -5.62 -0.61 -17.35
CA LYS A 16 -6.08 0.01 -16.10
C LYS A 16 -5.83 -0.84 -14.84
N HIS A 17 -5.16 -1.98 -14.97
CA HIS A 17 -4.74 -2.86 -13.88
C HIS A 17 -3.22 -2.80 -13.59
N VAL A 18 -2.53 -1.74 -14.01
CA VAL A 18 -1.16 -1.43 -13.53
C VAL A 18 -1.22 -0.32 -12.48
N VAL A 19 -2.13 -0.44 -11.53
CA VAL A 19 -1.91 0.16 -10.21
C VAL A 19 -1.29 -0.97 -9.42
N GLY A 20 0.00 -0.82 -9.09
CA GLY A 20 0.68 -1.74 -8.19
C GLY A 20 0.04 -1.65 -6.81
N GLU A 21 -1.11 -2.29 -6.63
CA GLU A 21 -1.65 -2.58 -5.32
C GLU A 21 -0.85 -3.75 -4.77
N VAL A 22 -0.12 -3.54 -3.67
CA VAL A 22 0.51 -4.65 -2.95
C VAL A 22 -0.60 -5.59 -2.51
N GLY A 23 -0.75 -6.68 -3.24
CA GLY A 23 -1.74 -7.70 -2.98
C GLY A 23 -1.42 -8.41 -1.67
N CYS A 24 -2.45 -9.00 -1.06
CA CYS A 24 -2.29 -9.59 0.26
C CYS A 24 -1.23 -10.71 0.34
N ARG A 25 -0.90 -11.32 -0.80
CA ARG A 25 0.05 -12.43 -0.93
C ARG A 25 1.39 -11.99 -1.54
N ASP A 26 1.56 -10.69 -1.80
CA ASP A 26 2.77 -10.18 -2.41
C ASP A 26 3.90 -10.08 -1.38
N PRO A 27 5.09 -10.58 -1.71
CA PRO A 27 6.24 -10.48 -0.82
C PRO A 27 6.75 -9.04 -0.80
N CYS A 28 6.95 -8.49 0.39
CA CYS A 28 7.64 -7.23 0.54
C CYS A 28 9.16 -7.44 0.57
N PRO A 29 9.95 -6.49 0.03
CA PRO A 29 11.39 -6.54 0.15
C PRO A 29 11.80 -6.48 1.63
N LEU A 30 12.89 -7.15 1.99
CA LEU A 30 13.46 -7.14 3.35
C LEU A 30 14.21 -5.82 3.66
N LYS A 31 13.83 -4.73 3.02
CA LYS A 31 14.41 -3.40 3.22
C LYS A 31 13.75 -2.77 4.44
N TYR A 32 14.57 -2.30 5.37
CA TYR A 32 14.09 -1.64 6.59
C TYR A 32 14.10 -0.12 6.40
N GLU A 33 12.93 0.45 6.17
CA GLU A 33 12.66 1.88 6.03
C GLU A 33 11.38 2.18 6.83
N PRO A 34 11.47 2.29 8.16
CA PRO A 34 10.29 2.23 9.00
C PRO A 34 9.37 3.44 8.76
N VAL A 35 8.07 3.17 8.63
CA VAL A 35 7.04 4.20 8.44
C VAL A 35 5.97 4.09 9.53
N CYS A 36 5.48 5.25 9.96
CA CYS A 36 4.38 5.33 10.91
C CYS A 36 3.06 5.34 10.14
N GLY A 37 2.21 4.34 10.35
CA GLY A 37 0.86 4.32 9.80
C GLY A 37 -0.19 4.67 10.86
N PHE A 38 -1.18 5.47 10.49
CA PHE A 38 -2.34 5.81 11.32
C PHE A 38 -3.64 5.51 10.59
N ASN A 39 -4.50 4.67 11.19
CA ASN A 39 -5.79 4.27 10.62
C ASN A 39 -6.99 5.05 11.22
N GLY A 40 -6.75 6.14 11.95
CA GLY A 40 -7.78 6.87 12.69
C GLY A 40 -7.97 6.42 14.14
N ASN A 41 -7.52 5.20 14.48
CA ASN A 41 -7.70 4.60 15.80
C ASN A 41 -6.36 4.34 16.52
N GLU A 42 -5.37 3.82 15.78
CA GLU A 42 -4.08 3.40 16.32
C GLU A 42 -2.93 3.82 15.40
N TYR A 43 -1.77 4.08 16.02
CA TYR A 43 -0.50 4.32 15.33
C TYR A 43 0.32 3.03 15.37
N VAL A 44 0.72 2.55 14.20
CA VAL A 44 1.48 1.31 14.03
C VAL A 44 2.74 1.62 13.24
N LEU A 45 3.87 1.07 13.69
CA LEU A 45 5.12 1.16 12.95
C LEU A 45 5.22 -0.03 11.99
N PHE A 46 5.43 0.24 10.71
CA PHE A 46 5.68 -0.77 9.68
C PHE A 46 7.15 -0.78 9.30
N ASN A 47 7.68 -1.94 8.93
CA ASN A 47 9.10 -2.07 8.57
C ASN A 47 9.47 -1.34 7.27
N ASN A 48 8.49 -1.14 6.37
CA ASN A 48 8.59 -0.37 5.14
C ASN A 48 7.18 -0.02 4.60
N ASP A 49 7.12 0.84 3.58
CA ASP A 49 5.88 1.22 2.91
C ASP A 49 5.10 0.03 2.33
N CYS A 50 5.81 -0.98 1.78
CA CYS A 50 5.15 -2.17 1.24
C CYS A 50 4.39 -2.94 2.33
N GLU A 51 4.95 -3.06 3.54
CA GLU A 51 4.28 -3.71 4.67
C GLU A 51 3.02 -2.96 5.11
N LEU A 52 3.05 -1.62 5.04
CA LEU A 52 1.88 -0.77 5.30
C LEU A 52 0.80 -0.99 4.23
N GLU A 53 1.16 -0.94 2.94
CA GLU A 53 0.23 -1.18 1.85
C GLU A 53 -0.36 -2.59 1.89
N ARG A 54 0.47 -3.61 2.19
CA ARG A 54 0.01 -4.98 2.39
C ARG A 54 -0.99 -5.06 3.54
N ALA A 55 -0.74 -4.34 4.64
CA ALA A 55 -1.68 -4.28 5.74
C ALA A 55 -3.01 -3.64 5.32
N ASN A 56 -2.99 -2.60 4.48
CA ASN A 56 -4.21 -2.00 3.93
C ASN A 56 -4.99 -2.96 3.02
N SER A 57 -4.27 -3.81 2.27
CA SER A 57 -4.88 -4.79 1.35
C SER A 57 -5.39 -6.07 2.05
N CYS A 58 -4.75 -6.49 3.14
CA CYS A 58 -5.07 -7.76 3.84
C CYS A 58 -5.90 -7.58 5.11
N ASN A 59 -5.59 -6.56 5.91
CA ASN A 59 -6.00 -6.54 7.30
C ASN A 59 -7.33 -5.80 7.41
N ASN A 60 -8.33 -6.45 8.02
CA ASN A 60 -9.57 -5.79 8.46
C ASN A 60 -9.36 -4.81 9.63
N ARG A 61 -8.12 -4.30 9.81
CA ARG A 61 -7.75 -3.29 10.80
C ARG A 61 -7.94 -1.86 10.28
N GLY A 62 -8.46 -1.69 9.06
CA GLY A 62 -8.69 -0.40 8.44
C GLY A 62 -7.51 0.05 7.57
N HIS A 63 -7.63 1.27 7.04
CA HIS A 63 -6.66 1.85 6.11
C HIS A 63 -5.69 2.77 6.84
N PHE A 64 -4.43 2.35 6.96
CA PHE A 64 -3.34 3.13 7.50
C PHE A 64 -2.87 4.17 6.47
N ASN A 65 -2.80 5.43 6.89
CA ASN A 65 -2.12 6.50 6.15
C ASN A 65 -0.76 6.78 6.78
N VAL A 66 0.23 7.13 5.98
CA VAL A 66 1.54 7.54 6.48
C VAL A 66 1.37 8.80 7.34
N PHE A 67 1.85 8.73 8.57
CA PHE A 67 1.84 9.83 9.52
C PHE A 67 3.18 10.56 9.48
N GLU A 68 3.14 11.84 9.11
CA GLU A 68 4.31 12.71 9.09
C GLU A 68 4.61 13.23 10.50
N GLY A 69 5.67 12.72 11.12
CA GLY A 69 6.12 13.15 12.44
C GLY A 69 6.63 12.00 13.30
N ASP A 70 6.94 12.30 14.55
CA ASP A 70 7.31 11.27 15.53
C ASP A 70 6.13 10.31 15.74
N CYS A 71 6.36 9.02 15.53
CA CYS A 71 5.31 8.02 15.66
C CYS A 71 4.92 7.92 17.15
N PRO A 72 3.69 8.30 17.55
CA PRO A 72 3.26 8.33 18.95
C PRO A 72 2.88 6.93 19.45
N THR A 73 3.71 5.94 19.13
CA THR A 73 3.46 4.54 19.47
C THR A 73 3.49 4.36 20.99
N ARG A 74 2.46 3.69 21.51
CA ARG A 74 2.50 3.05 22.83
C ARG A 74 2.75 1.54 22.72
N GLN A 75 3.21 1.04 21.57
CA GLN A 75 3.39 -0.39 21.35
C GLN A 75 4.88 -0.73 21.18
N PRO A 76 5.41 -1.67 21.99
CA PRO A 76 6.72 -2.25 21.76
C PRO A 76 6.67 -3.07 20.48
N PHE A 77 7.67 -2.88 19.62
CA PHE A 77 7.93 -3.66 18.42
C PHE A 77 7.58 -5.14 18.62
N THR A 78 6.46 -5.60 18.05
CA THR A 78 6.23 -7.03 17.86
C THR A 78 6.67 -7.40 16.45
N PRO A 79 7.75 -8.17 16.31
CA PRO A 79 8.28 -8.61 15.02
C PRO A 79 7.33 -9.55 14.28
#